data_AF-A0A7V7RLJ5-F1
#
_entry.id   AF-A0A7V7RLJ5-F1
#
_cell.length_a   1.000
_cell.length_b   1.000
_cell.length_c   1.000
_cell.angle_alpha   90.00
_cell.angle_beta   90.00
_cell.angle_gamma   90.00
#
_symmetry.space_group_name_H-M   'P 1'
#
loop_
_entity.id
_entity.type
_entity.pdbx_description
1 polymer ?
#
loop_
_entity_poly.entity_id
_entity_poly.type
_entity_poly.pdbx_seq_one_letter_code
_entity_poly.pdbx_strand_id
1 'polypeptide(L)'
;MICQLKILLKDTKPPCWRRVLVKKDMTFADLHEVIKIAFNWEGLFLHGFEPKKVKGIKVGSLPILIRPKEFDGEIFDRRNDEYNDSEELLSQWLVLKMIN
;
A
#
# COMPACT_ATOMS: atom_id res chain seq x y z
N MET A 1 -9.08 -15.39 1.41
CA MET A 1 -9.57 -14.72 2.64
C MET A 1 -9.74 -13.25 2.34
N ILE A 2 -10.84 -12.64 2.81
CA ILE A 2 -11.16 -11.22 2.55
C ILE A 2 -10.83 -10.39 3.78
N CYS A 3 -10.35 -9.17 3.56
CA CYS A 3 -9.99 -8.23 4.59
C CYS A 3 -10.62 -6.87 4.28
N GLN A 4 -11.06 -6.17 5.34
CA GLN A 4 -11.63 -4.84 5.21
C GLN A 4 -10.59 -3.79 5.57
N LEU A 5 -10.31 -2.90 4.63
CA LEU A 5 -9.42 -1.75 4.83
C LEU A 5 -10.22 -0.45 4.87
N LYS A 6 -9.77 0.49 5.70
CA LYS A 6 -10.20 1.88 5.67
C LYS A 6 -9.08 2.72 5.07
N ILE A 7 -9.34 3.38 3.96
CA ILE A 7 -8.41 4.29 3.29
C ILE A 7 -8.88 5.72 3.56
N LEU A 8 -8.01 6.53 4.15
CA LEU A 8 -8.29 7.92 4.53
C LEU A 8 -7.33 8.84 3.77
N LEU A 9 -7.88 9.83 3.06
CA LEU A 9 -7.07 10.91 2.49
C LEU A 9 -6.74 11.89 3.61
N LYS A 10 -5.45 12.09 3.85
CA LYS A 10 -4.96 13.13 4.77
C LYS A 10 -5.26 14.50 4.19
N ASP A 11 -5.34 15.50 5.07
CA ASP A 11 -5.44 16.92 4.70
C ASP A 11 -6.65 17.30 3.83
N THR A 12 -7.73 16.51 3.92
CA THR A 12 -9.01 16.82 3.27
C THR A 12 -10.02 17.38 4.27
N LYS A 13 -10.78 18.40 3.86
CA LYS A 13 -11.92 18.96 4.61
C LYS A 13 -13.12 19.14 3.67
N PRO A 14 -14.26 18.46 3.91
CA PRO A 14 -14.49 17.46 4.97
C PRO A 14 -13.63 16.18 4.77
N PRO A 15 -13.47 15.33 5.81
CA PRO A 15 -12.67 14.11 5.71
C PRO A 15 -13.16 13.18 4.59
N CYS A 16 -12.29 12.86 3.63
CA CYS A 16 -12.58 11.94 2.55
C CYS A 16 -11.98 10.55 2.82
N TRP A 17 -12.81 9.51 2.85
CA TRP A 17 -12.37 8.14 3.09
C TRP A 17 -13.20 7.12 2.32
N ARG A 18 -12.68 5.90 2.19
CA ARG A 18 -13.34 4.74 1.58
C ARG A 18 -13.13 3.49 2.43
N ARG A 19 -14.09 2.58 2.38
CA ARG A 19 -14.00 1.22 2.92
C ARG A 19 -13.93 0.26 1.75
N VAL A 20 -12.92 -0.60 1.72
CA VAL A 20 -12.72 -1.57 0.64
C VAL A 20 -12.57 -2.97 1.20
N LEU A 21 -13.06 -3.96 0.46
CA LEU A 21 -12.85 -5.38 0.72
C LEU A 21 -11.81 -5.89 -0.28
N VAL A 22 -10.69 -6.39 0.23
CA VAL A 22 -9.57 -6.89 -0.59
C VAL A 22 -9.27 -8.32 -0.22
N LYS A 23 -8.71 -9.10 -1.14
CA LYS A 23 -8.19 -10.42 -0.80
C LYS A 23 -6.83 -10.28 -0.15
N LYS A 24 -6.50 -11.18 0.78
CA LYS A 24 -5.21 -11.17 1.51
C LYS A 24 -3.99 -11.46 0.62
N ASP A 25 -4.21 -12.12 -0.50
CA ASP A 25 -3.25 -12.56 -1.50
C ASP A 25 -3.15 -11.57 -2.68
N MET A 26 -3.78 -10.40 -2.58
CA MET A 26 -3.48 -9.27 -3.45
C MET A 26 -2.10 -8.71 -3.13
N THR A 27 -1.45 -8.16 -4.15
CA THR A 27 -0.19 -7.43 -4.07
C THR A 27 -0.42 -5.97 -3.63
N PHE A 28 0.65 -5.23 -3.36
CA PHE A 28 0.54 -3.78 -3.15
C PHE A 28 0.21 -3.03 -4.45
N ALA A 29 0.62 -3.53 -5.62
CA ALA A 29 0.19 -3.02 -6.92
C ALA A 29 -1.33 -3.18 -7.09
N ASP A 30 -1.89 -4.36 -6.76
CA ASP A 30 -3.35 -4.57 -6.78
C ASP A 30 -4.07 -3.60 -5.83
N LEU A 31 -3.50 -3.36 -4.64
CA LEU A 31 -4.07 -2.40 -3.70
C LEU A 31 -4.04 -0.97 -4.26
N HIS A 32 -3.00 -0.59 -4.99
CA HIS A 32 -2.93 0.71 -5.68
C HIS A 32 -4.08 0.87 -6.69
N GLU A 33 -4.35 -0.17 -7.49
CA GLU A 33 -5.51 -0.16 -8.42
C GLU A 33 -6.84 -0.01 -7.68
N VAL A 34 -7.03 -0.74 -6.57
CA VAL A 34 -8.22 -0.62 -5.72
C VAL A 34 -8.38 0.81 -5.19
N ILE A 35 -7.28 1.46 -4.77
CA ILE A 35 -7.31 2.86 -4.30
C ILE A 35 -7.72 3.80 -5.43
N LYS A 36 -7.14 3.65 -6.64
CA LYS A 36 -7.49 4.49 -7.79
C LYS A 36 -8.98 4.40 -8.11
N ILE A 37 -9.52 3.19 -8.19
CA ILE A 37 -10.96 2.96 -8.44
C ILE A 37 -11.81 3.58 -7.32
N ALA A 38 -11.44 3.35 -6.04
CA ALA A 38 -12.24 3.81 -4.90
C ALA A 38 -12.32 5.35 -4.82
N PHE A 39 -11.32 6.06 -5.31
CA PHE A 39 -11.24 7.52 -5.31
C PHE A 39 -11.45 8.17 -6.68
N ASN A 40 -11.76 7.39 -7.72
CA ASN A 40 -11.89 7.85 -9.09
C ASN A 40 -10.65 8.64 -9.57
N TRP A 41 -9.46 8.12 -9.26
CA TRP A 41 -8.19 8.63 -9.76
C TRP A 41 -7.85 7.97 -11.10
N GLU A 42 -7.57 8.79 -12.10
CA GLU A 42 -7.27 8.35 -13.47
C GLU A 42 -5.81 8.64 -13.83
N GLY A 43 -5.19 7.77 -14.63
CA GLY A 43 -3.84 7.95 -15.14
C GLY A 43 -2.75 7.16 -14.41
N LEU A 44 -1.51 7.38 -14.84
CA LEU A 44 -0.31 6.76 -14.27
C LEU A 44 0.30 7.74 -13.27
N PHE A 45 0.14 7.45 -11.98
CA PHE A 45 0.78 8.21 -10.91
C PHE A 45 1.87 7.36 -10.26
N LEU A 46 3.01 7.98 -9.99
CA LEU A 46 4.00 7.42 -9.09
C LEU A 46 3.36 7.17 -7.73
N HIS A 47 3.65 6.02 -7.15
CA HIS A 47 3.13 5.66 -5.85
C HIS A 47 4.14 4.79 -5.10
N GLY A 48 3.89 4.65 -3.80
CA GLY A 48 4.66 3.78 -2.93
C GLY A 48 4.00 3.66 -1.57
N PHE A 49 4.31 2.58 -0.86
CA PHE A 49 3.77 2.30 0.46
C PHE A 49 4.89 2.25 1.49
N GLU A 50 4.66 2.91 2.63
CA GLU A 50 5.58 2.94 3.76
C GLU A 50 4.87 2.39 5.02
N PRO A 51 5.03 1.10 5.34
CA PRO A 51 4.40 0.51 6.51
C PRO A 51 5.03 1.05 7.80
N LYS A 52 4.21 1.70 8.64
CA LYS A 52 4.64 2.15 9.98
C LYS A 52 4.72 1.00 10.99
N LYS A 53 4.00 -0.09 10.72
CA LYS A 53 4.02 -1.33 11.49
C LYS A 53 3.94 -2.52 10.54
N VAL A 54 4.74 -3.54 10.78
CA VAL A 54 4.71 -4.81 10.05
C VAL A 54 4.34 -5.91 11.03
N LYS A 55 3.29 -6.66 10.74
CA LYS A 55 2.73 -7.67 11.67
C LYS A 55 2.54 -7.16 13.11
N GLY A 56 2.24 -5.87 13.27
CA GLY A 56 2.01 -5.22 14.55
C GLY A 56 3.27 -4.66 15.24
N ILE A 57 4.45 -4.97 14.73
CA ILE A 57 5.75 -4.51 15.23
C ILE A 57 6.08 -3.16 14.59
N LYS A 58 6.51 -2.17 15.38
CA LYS A 58 6.96 -0.87 14.86
C LYS A 58 8.26 -1.03 14.07
N VAL A 59 8.34 -0.41 12.90
CA VAL A 59 9.58 -0.35 12.11
C VAL A 59 10.36 0.89 12.54
N GLY A 60 11.59 0.71 13.03
CA GLY A 60 12.31 1.74 13.80
C GLY A 60 13.53 2.39 13.15
N SER A 61 14.18 1.76 12.15
CA SER A 61 15.53 2.17 11.72
C SER A 61 15.62 2.70 10.29
N LEU A 62 14.79 2.23 9.35
CA LEU A 62 14.70 2.75 7.99
C LEU A 62 13.26 2.63 7.47
N PRO A 63 12.80 3.57 6.62
CA PRO A 63 11.51 3.42 5.96
C PRO A 63 11.59 2.23 5.02
N ILE A 64 10.77 1.21 5.28
CA ILE A 64 10.53 0.17 4.28
C ILE A 64 9.69 0.80 3.18
N LEU A 65 10.13 0.71 1.94
CA LEU A 65 9.43 1.26 0.80
C LEU A 65 9.03 0.11 -0.12
N ILE A 66 7.73 -0.02 -0.38
CA ILE A 66 7.17 -0.96 -1.34
C ILE A 66 6.68 -0.14 -2.53
N ARG A 67 7.29 -0.30 -3.70
CA ARG A 67 7.02 0.51 -4.90
C ARG A 67 7.38 -0.26 -6.19
N PRO A 68 6.94 0.20 -7.37
CA PRO A 68 7.35 -0.43 -8.63
C PRO A 68 8.86 -0.32 -8.85
N LYS A 69 9.50 -1.46 -9.19
CA LYS A 69 10.95 -1.52 -9.50
C LYS A 69 11.34 -0.72 -10.75
N GLU A 70 10.41 -0.54 -11.69
CA GLU A 70 10.63 0.23 -12.92
C GLU A 70 10.99 1.70 -12.68
N PHE A 71 10.76 2.23 -11.47
CA PHE A 71 11.15 3.59 -11.08
C PHE A 71 12.44 3.66 -10.25
N ASP A 72 13.21 2.56 -10.17
CA ASP A 72 14.51 2.54 -9.50
C ASP A 72 15.56 3.38 -10.25
N GLY A 73 16.33 4.18 -9.51
CA GLY A 73 17.50 4.91 -10.04
C GLY A 73 17.19 6.19 -10.83
N GLU A 74 15.96 6.44 -11.28
CA GLU A 74 15.61 7.67 -12.00
C GLU A 74 15.11 8.81 -11.09
N ILE A 75 14.42 8.48 -9.99
CA ILE A 75 13.75 9.47 -9.12
C ILE A 75 14.20 9.34 -7.66
N PHE A 76 14.57 8.15 -7.22
CA PHE A 76 14.94 7.87 -5.84
C PHE A 76 16.44 7.58 -5.75
N ASP A 77 17.16 8.42 -5.01
CA ASP A 77 18.62 8.33 -4.75
C ASP A 77 19.03 6.98 -4.12
N ARG A 78 18.05 6.22 -3.60
CA ARG A 78 18.25 4.86 -3.11
C ARG A 78 17.58 3.86 -4.05
N ARG A 79 18.42 3.06 -4.74
CA ARG A 79 18.04 1.78 -5.31
C ARG A 79 17.26 0.97 -4.26
N ASN A 80 16.04 0.55 -4.59
CA ASN A 80 15.15 -0.17 -3.68
C ASN A 80 15.03 -1.62 -4.13
N ASP A 81 16.15 -2.33 -4.08
CA ASP A 81 16.24 -3.70 -4.59
C ASP A 81 15.48 -4.71 -3.70
N GLU A 82 14.98 -4.26 -2.54
CA GLU A 82 14.47 -5.13 -1.48
C GLU A 82 13.00 -5.50 -1.65
N TYR A 83 12.13 -4.58 -2.10
CA TYR A 83 10.67 -4.82 -2.14
C TYR A 83 9.99 -4.23 -3.38
N ASN A 84 9.28 -5.08 -4.13
CA ASN A 84 8.51 -4.73 -5.32
C ASN A 84 7.01 -4.80 -5.03
N ASP A 85 6.27 -3.74 -5.32
CA ASP A 85 4.83 -3.70 -5.06
C ASP A 85 4.01 -4.77 -5.79
N SER A 86 4.51 -5.23 -6.92
CA SER A 86 3.92 -6.29 -7.75
C SER A 86 4.24 -7.71 -7.24
N GLU A 87 5.13 -7.85 -6.26
CA GLU A 87 5.54 -9.12 -5.66
C GLU A 87 5.06 -9.24 -4.19
N GLU A 88 5.05 -8.12 -3.45
CA GLU A 88 4.70 -8.08 -2.03
C GLU A 88 3.20 -8.26 -1.79
N LEU A 89 2.82 -9.32 -1.06
CA LEU A 89 1.43 -9.64 -0.74
C LEU A 89 0.96 -8.93 0.53
N LEU A 90 -0.27 -8.40 0.53
CA LEU A 90 -0.85 -7.73 1.71
C LEU A 90 -0.77 -8.57 2.99
N SER A 91 -0.95 -9.89 2.88
CA SER A 91 -0.86 -10.82 4.02
C SER A 91 0.52 -10.98 4.65
N GLN A 92 1.60 -10.66 3.94
CA GLN A 92 2.95 -10.68 4.51
C GLN A 92 3.18 -9.47 5.43
N TRP A 93 2.48 -8.37 5.17
CA TRP A 93 2.75 -7.07 5.79
C TRP A 93 1.72 -6.66 6.84
N LEU A 94 0.43 -6.89 6.57
CA LEU A 94 -0.67 -6.41 7.39
C LEU A 94 -1.08 -7.42 8.48
N VAL A 95 -1.47 -6.90 9.64
CA VAL A 95 -2.21 -7.70 10.64
C VAL A 95 -3.68 -7.71 10.23
N LEU A 96 -4.10 -8.81 9.65
CA LEU A 96 -5.46 -8.96 9.13
C LEU A 96 -6.34 -9.58 10.21
N LYS A 97 -7.34 -8.84 10.67
CA LYS A 97 -8.39 -9.38 11.56
C LYS A 97 -9.53 -9.93 10.71
N MET A 98 -10.03 -11.10 11.10
CA MET A 98 -11.19 -11.72 10.48
C MET A 98 -12.44 -10.84 10.66
N ILE A 99 -13.28 -10.80 9.64
CA ILE A 99 -14.65 -10.32 9.75
C ILE A 99 -15.49 -11.58 9.99
N ASN A 100 -16.12 -11.67 11.16
CA ASN A 100 -17.05 -12.75 11.50
C ASN A 100 -18.40 -12.54 10.80
#